data_AF-A0A834X156-F1
#
_entry.id   AF-A0A834X156-F1
#
_cell.length_a   1.000
_cell.length_b   1.000
_cell.length_c   1.000
_cell.angle_alpha   90.00
_cell.angle_beta   90.00
_cell.angle_gamma   90.00
#
_symmetry.space_group_name_H-M   'P 1'
#
loop_
_entity.id
_entity.type
_entity.pdbx_description
1 polymer ?
#
loop_
_entity_poly.entity_id
_entity_poly.type
_entity_poly.pdbx_seq_one_letter_code
_entity_poly.pdbx_strand_id
1 'polypeptide(L)' 'MAVAFHDVNSASGWKKLDDYLLPHSYITGYQASKDDVTVYAALSNAPSAEYVKVSRWYKHIDALLRIS' A
#
# COMPACT_ATOMS: atom_id res chain seq x y z
N MET A 1 -3.73 7.30 -11.91
CA MET A 1 -2.47 6.97 -11.23
C MET A 1 -1.32 7.78 -11.79
N ALA A 2 -0.79 8.74 -11.03
CA ALA A 2 0.49 9.38 -11.37
C ALA A 2 1.70 8.50 -10.99
N VAL A 3 1.49 7.47 -10.15
CA VAL A 3 2.51 6.56 -9.66
C VAL A 3 2.05 5.12 -9.89
N ALA A 4 2.88 4.32 -10.55
CA ALA A 4 2.69 2.89 -10.74
C ALA A 4 3.74 2.12 -9.93
N PHE A 5 3.27 1.12 -9.18
CA PHE A 5 4.15 0.18 -8.47
C PHE A 5 4.21 -1.12 -9.25
N HIS A 6 5.42 -1.49 -9.69
CA HIS A 6 5.68 -2.76 -10.35
C HIS A 6 6.30 -3.72 -9.32
N ASP A 7 6.03 -5.01 -9.50
CA ASP A 7 6.61 -6.09 -8.71
C ASP A 7 6.44 -5.91 -7.19
N VAL A 8 5.26 -5.48 -6.76
CA VAL A 8 4.90 -5.25 -5.32
C VAL A 8 4.91 -6.50 -4.44
N ASN A 9 5.29 -7.65 -5.00
CA ASN A 9 5.50 -8.91 -4.28
C ASN A 9 6.99 -9.26 -4.14
N SER A 10 7.91 -8.40 -4.61
CA SER A 10 9.36 -8.54 -4.47
C SER A 10 9.91 -7.62 -3.38
N ALA A 11 11.04 -7.96 -2.77
CA ALA A 11 11.67 -7.13 -1.73
C ALA A 11 11.95 -5.68 -2.20
N SER A 12 12.36 -5.52 -3.47
CA SER A 12 12.57 -4.20 -4.07
C SER A 12 11.26 -3.42 -4.25
N GLY A 13 10.19 -4.09 -4.67
CA GLY A 13 8.85 -3.50 -4.79
C GLY A 13 8.30 -3.06 -3.43
N TRP A 14 8.42 -3.92 -2.42
CA TRP A 14 8.05 -3.60 -1.03
C TRP A 14 8.82 -2.40 -0.50
N LYS A 15 10.14 -2.36 -0.68
CA LYS A 15 10.96 -1.21 -0.27
C LYS A 15 10.52 0.08 -0.96
N LYS A 16 10.26 0.04 -2.28
CA LYS A 16 9.82 1.20 -3.05
C LYS A 16 8.46 1.72 -2.56
N LEU A 17 7.52 0.82 -2.26
CA LEU A 17 6.22 1.18 -1.70
C LEU A 17 6.35 1.74 -0.28
N ASP A 18 7.22 1.16 0.56
CA ASP A 18 7.49 1.63 1.91
C ASP A 18 8.06 3.06 1.89
N ASP A 19 9.09 3.30 1.07
CA ASP A 19 9.72 4.60 0.92
C ASP A 19 8.74 5.64 0.33
N TYR A 20 7.85 5.23 -0.58
CA TYR A 20 6.80 6.10 -1.09
C TYR A 20 5.77 6.49 -0.03
N LEU A 21 5.37 5.56 0.83
CA LEU A 21 4.40 5.80 1.91
C LEU A 21 4.99 6.54 3.12
N LEU A 22 6.24 6.99 3.05
CA LEU A 22 6.85 7.80 4.11
C LEU A 22 6.17 9.18 4.24
N PRO A 23 6.05 9.98 3.19
CA PRO A 23 5.27 11.22 3.24
C PRO A 23 3.77 11.02 2.95
N HIS A 24 3.35 9.82 2.53
CA HIS A 24 1.97 9.59 2.07
C HIS A 24 1.19 8.64 3.00
N SER A 25 -0.06 8.99 3.28
CA SER A 25 -0.99 8.10 4.00
C SER A 25 -1.77 7.17 3.06
N TYR A 26 -1.86 7.52 1.77
CA TYR A 26 -2.59 6.82 0.72
C TYR A 26 -1.77 6.82 -0.58
N ILE A 27 -2.13 5.97 -1.54
CA ILE A 27 -1.50 5.93 -2.86
C ILE A 27 -1.75 7.21 -3.65
N THR A 28 -2.90 7.87 -3.47
CA THR A 28 -3.19 9.15 -4.09
C THR A 28 -4.11 9.99 -3.20
N GLY A 29 -3.81 11.29 -3.10
CA GLY A 29 -4.59 12.23 -2.31
C GLY A 29 -4.45 12.02 -0.80
N TYR A 30 -5.50 12.40 -0.07
CA TYR A 30 -5.53 12.43 1.40
C TYR A 30 -6.64 11.55 2.00
N GLN A 31 -7.30 10.76 1.17
CA GLN A 31 -8.37 9.82 1.56
C GLN A 31 -8.20 8.53 0.76
N ALA A 32 -8.78 7.42 1.26
CA ALA A 32 -8.75 6.14 0.57
C ALA A 32 -9.38 6.26 -0.82
N SER A 33 -8.68 5.75 -1.83
CA SER A 33 -9.04 5.90 -3.23
C SER A 33 -9.03 4.55 -3.95
N LYS A 34 -9.51 4.53 -5.21
CA LYS A 34 -9.40 3.34 -6.08
C LYS A 34 -7.94 2.92 -6.30
N ASP A 35 -7.01 3.86 -6.22
CA ASP A 35 -5.59 3.59 -6.39
C ASP A 35 -5.05 2.78 -5.20
N ASP A 36 -5.53 3.05 -3.98
CA ASP A 36 -5.20 2.23 -2.79
C ASP A 36 -5.72 0.81 -2.92
N VAL A 37 -6.98 0.66 -3.34
CA VAL A 37 -7.59 -0.67 -3.55
C VAL A 37 -6.84 -1.46 -4.61
N THR A 38 -6.42 -0.80 -5.69
CA THR A 38 -5.69 -1.46 -6.78
C THR A 38 -4.32 -1.95 -6.31
N VAL A 39 -3.56 -1.13 -5.58
CA VAL A 39 -2.26 -1.55 -5.03
C VAL A 39 -2.46 -2.64 -3.97
N TYR A 40 -3.47 -2.50 -3.10
CA TYR A 40 -3.78 -3.49 -2.07
C TYR A 40 -4.11 -4.86 -2.68
N ALA A 41 -4.95 -4.89 -3.73
CA ALA A 41 -5.33 -6.12 -4.42
C ALA A 41 -4.17 -6.76 -5.21
N ALA A 42 -3.15 -6.00 -5.58
CA ALA A 42 -1.94 -6.53 -6.23
C ALA A 42 -0.97 -7.22 -5.25
N LEU A 43 -1.13 -7.01 -3.94
CA LEU A 43 -0.35 -7.69 -2.91
C LEU A 43 -0.89 -9.10 -2.71
N SER A 44 -0.04 -10.09 -2.87
CA SER A 44 -0.40 -11.50 -2.69
C SER A 44 -0.52 -11.88 -1.21
N ASN A 45 0.18 -11.17 -0.32
CA ASN A 45 0.25 -11.46 1.11
C ASN A 45 0.35 -10.17 1.93
N ALA A 46 0.07 -10.29 3.23
CA ALA A 46 0.29 -9.20 4.17
C ALA A 46 1.78 -8.79 4.21
N PRO A 47 2.09 -7.48 4.30
CA PRO A 47 3.47 -6.99 4.37
C PRO A 47 4.18 -7.51 5.63
N SER A 48 5.48 -7.79 5.50
CA SER A 48 6.37 -8.06 6.64
C SER A 48 6.48 -6.82 7.54
N ALA A 49 6.66 -7.05 8.85
CA ALA A 49 6.79 -5.99 9.86
C ALA A 49 8.02 -5.08 9.64
N GLU A 50 8.98 -5.51 8.81
CA GLU A 50 10.14 -4.69 8.39
C GLU A 50 9.71 -3.48 7.53
N TYR A 51 8.64 -3.63 6.74
CA TYR A 51 8.06 -2.55 5.92
C TYR A 51 6.95 -1.86 6.70
N VAL A 52 7.35 -1.12 7.74
CA VAL A 52 6.45 -0.53 8.73
C VAL A 52 5.38 0.36 8.09
N LYS A 53 5.74 1.15 7.07
CA LYS A 53 4.85 2.15 6.46
C LYS A 53 3.82 1.47 5.57
N VAL A 54 4.26 0.45 4.81
CA VAL A 54 3.35 -0.41 4.04
C VAL A 54 2.46 -1.22 4.97
N SER A 55 3.00 -1.78 6.05
CA SER A 55 2.24 -2.54 7.05
C SER A 55 1.11 -1.71 7.67
N ARG A 56 1.40 -0.46 8.06
CA ARG A 56 0.40 0.48 8.56
C ARG A 56 -0.68 0.75 7.50
N TRP A 57 -0.27 1.12 6.29
CA TRP A 57 -1.20 1.42 5.20
C TRP A 57 -2.07 0.21 4.84
N TYR A 58 -1.49 -0.97 4.69
CA TYR A 58 -2.19 -2.22 4.37
C TYR A 58 -3.27 -2.51 5.40
N LYS A 59 -2.95 -2.48 6.69
CA LYS A 59 -3.92 -2.70 7.78
C LYS A 59 -5.06 -1.68 7.77
N HIS A 60 -4.74 -0.43 7.43
CA HIS A 60 -5.74 0.64 7.33
C HIS A 60 -6.71 0.40 6.17
N ILE A 61 -6.20 0.10 4.96
CA ILE A 61 -7.04 -0.21 3.79
C ILE A 61 -7.85 -1.49 4.01
N ASP A 62 -7.24 -2.52 4.57
CA ASP A 62 -7.87 -3.79 4.95
C ASP A 62 -9.05 -3.59 5.91
N ALA A 63 -8.89 -2.73 6.92
CA ALA A 63 -9.98 -2.38 7.84
C ALA A 63 -11.12 -1.65 7.14
N LEU A 64 -10.81 -0.70 6.24
CA LEU A 64 -11.83 0.03 5.48
C LEU A 64 -12.64 -0.90 4.58
N LEU A 65 -11.99 -1.87 3.92
CA LEU A 65 -12.65 -2.85 3.03
C LEU A 65 -13.49 -3.88 3.79
N ARG A 66 -13.22 -4.15 5.06
CA ARG A 66 -14.04 -5.05 5.89
C ARG A 66 -15.34 -4.41 6.38
N ILE A 67 -15.38 -3.08 6.44
CA ILE A 67 -16.52 -2.32 7.00
C ILE A 67 -17.42 -1.80 5.88
N SER A 68 -16.95 -1.82 4.62
CA SER A 68 -17.68 -1.38 3.43
C SER A 68 -18.71 -2.39 2.93
#